data_AF-A0A9D6QLG5-F1
#
_entry.id   AF-A0A9D6QLG5-F1
#
_cell.length_a   1.000
_cell.length_b   1.000
_cell.length_c   1.000
_cell.angle_alpha   90.00
_cell.angle_beta   90.00
_cell.angle_gamma   90.00
#
_symmetry.space_group_name_H-M   'P 1'
#
loop_
_entity.id
_entity.type
_entity.pdbx_description
1 polymer ?
#
loop_
_entity_poly.entity_id
_entity_poly.type
_entity_poly.pdbx_seq_one_letter_code
_entity_poly.pdbx_strand_id
1 'polypeptide(L)'
;MHERRLRRRSICFRTILTGILVGAVLASPGCTRKRTVGNVLRTGVREKYKSLDPAHGQDYYSNTLIRRAYEGLLEYHYLKRPYVIEPLLAEGMPAVSRDGLTYTFKIKQGVRFQDDKAFPDGKGRELVASDFVYSFKRLADPKEASEGWWVLDGKIAGLNEWAEAARKTDKADYLAPVAGLQAPDAHTFVLKLTKPNPLILHSLTMPYTNVVAHEAVARYGKEFGSHPVGTGPFRLDSLTPLQAI
;
A
#
# COMPACT_ATOMS: atom_id res chain seq x y z
N MET A 1 -55.43 -79.16 20.98
CA MET A 1 -55.47 -80.23 19.96
C MET A 1 -54.51 -79.83 18.86
N HIS A 2 -53.35 -80.48 18.75
CA HIS A 2 -53.14 -81.61 17.81
C HIS A 2 -53.55 -81.21 16.39
N GLU A 3 -52.76 -81.34 15.34
CA GLU A 3 -51.41 -81.86 15.10
C GLU A 3 -51.34 -81.94 13.57
N ARG A 4 -50.12 -81.93 13.00
CA ARG A 4 -49.79 -82.63 11.74
C ARG A 4 -50.50 -82.09 10.45
N ARG A 5 -50.04 -82.28 9.23
CA ARG A 5 -48.82 -82.80 8.61
C ARG A 5 -48.94 -82.49 7.10
N LEU A 6 -47.80 -82.11 6.52
CA LEU A 6 -47.19 -82.68 5.31
C LEU A 6 -47.79 -82.55 3.89
N ARG A 7 -46.78 -82.47 3.00
CA ARG A 7 -46.63 -82.98 1.62
C ARG A 7 -46.99 -81.98 0.52
N ARG A 8 -46.01 -81.40 -0.17
CA ARG A 8 -44.97 -81.94 -1.11
C ARG A 8 -45.47 -81.93 -2.56
N ARG A 9 -44.55 -81.52 -3.45
CA ARG A 9 -44.48 -81.67 -4.93
C ARG A 9 -45.03 -80.48 -5.71
N SER A 10 -44.44 -79.98 -6.79
CA SER A 10 -43.13 -80.18 -7.43
C SER A 10 -42.95 -79.04 -8.45
N ILE A 11 -41.78 -78.40 -8.43
CA ILE A 11 -40.93 -77.97 -9.57
C ILE A 11 -41.65 -77.73 -10.92
N CYS A 12 -41.62 -76.49 -11.39
CA CYS A 12 -41.38 -76.23 -12.81
C CYS A 12 -40.56 -74.95 -13.01
N PHE A 13 -39.61 -75.08 -13.92
CA PHE A 13 -38.46 -74.24 -14.22
C PHE A 13 -38.89 -73.17 -15.23
N ARG A 14 -38.54 -71.88 -15.05
CA ARG A 14 -38.06 -70.98 -16.13
C ARG A 14 -37.95 -69.50 -15.71
N THR A 15 -36.80 -68.91 -16.07
CA THR A 15 -36.51 -67.48 -16.36
C THR A 15 -36.66 -66.50 -15.19
N ILE A 16 -35.59 -66.10 -14.50
CA ILE A 16 -34.54 -65.13 -14.88
C ILE A 16 -35.11 -63.77 -15.32
N LEU A 17 -34.60 -62.73 -14.63
CA LEU A 17 -34.67 -61.29 -14.90
C LEU A 17 -35.86 -60.50 -14.30
N THR A 18 -35.73 -60.09 -13.04
CA THR A 18 -36.16 -58.75 -12.59
C THR A 18 -35.46 -58.40 -11.28
N GLY A 19 -34.19 -58.02 -11.41
CA GLY A 19 -33.40 -57.49 -10.30
C GLY A 19 -33.62 -55.99 -10.15
N ILE A 20 -34.16 -55.59 -8.99
CA ILE A 20 -33.85 -54.38 -8.23
C ILE A 20 -33.96 -53.06 -9.01
N LEU A 21 -35.13 -52.42 -8.90
CA LEU A 21 -35.38 -51.05 -9.34
C LEU A 21 -35.84 -50.19 -8.15
N VAL A 22 -35.04 -50.17 -7.08
CA VAL A 22 -35.19 -49.22 -5.97
C VAL A 22 -33.80 -48.95 -5.39
N GLY A 23 -33.29 -47.73 -5.55
CA GLY A 23 -32.08 -47.26 -4.87
C GLY A 23 -31.02 -46.61 -5.76
N ALA A 24 -31.40 -45.64 -6.60
CA ALA A 24 -30.42 -44.81 -7.32
C ALA A 24 -30.90 -43.37 -7.53
N VAL A 25 -31.48 -42.75 -6.50
CA VAL A 25 -31.83 -41.33 -6.52
C VAL A 25 -31.32 -40.70 -5.23
N LEU A 26 -30.50 -39.65 -5.39
CA LEU A 26 -29.87 -38.79 -4.36
C LEU A 26 -28.48 -39.20 -3.84
N ALA A 27 -27.54 -39.44 -4.76
CA ALA A 27 -26.14 -39.11 -4.49
C ALA A 27 -25.57 -38.37 -5.71
N SER A 28 -26.08 -37.16 -5.97
CA SER A 28 -25.34 -36.20 -6.79
C SER A 28 -24.05 -35.93 -6.03
N PRO A 29 -22.85 -36.26 -6.54
CA PRO A 29 -21.66 -35.65 -5.99
C PRO A 29 -21.86 -34.16 -6.23
N GLY A 30 -22.15 -33.45 -5.15
CA GLY A 30 -22.04 -32.01 -5.15
C GLY A 30 -20.59 -31.73 -5.51
N CYS A 31 -20.32 -31.53 -6.79
CA CYS A 31 -19.16 -30.82 -7.26
C CYS A 31 -19.31 -29.41 -6.71
N THR A 32 -19.01 -29.24 -5.42
CA THR A 32 -18.55 -27.98 -4.90
C THR A 32 -17.22 -27.78 -5.61
N ARG A 33 -17.29 -27.24 -6.84
CA ARG A 33 -16.13 -26.67 -7.50
C ARG A 33 -15.60 -25.70 -6.47
N LYS A 34 -14.49 -26.05 -5.80
CA LYS A 34 -13.76 -25.10 -4.96
C LYS A 34 -13.53 -23.94 -5.89
N ARG A 35 -14.32 -22.89 -5.70
CA ARG A 35 -14.18 -21.67 -6.45
C ARG A 35 -12.89 -21.13 -5.90
N THR A 36 -11.79 -21.42 -6.58
CA THR A 36 -10.53 -20.72 -6.36
C THR A 36 -10.88 -19.28 -6.68
N VAL A 37 -11.25 -18.53 -5.65
CA VAL A 37 -11.23 -17.08 -5.73
C VAL A 37 -9.76 -16.81 -5.93
N GLY A 38 -9.35 -16.57 -7.18
CA GLY A 38 -7.97 -16.22 -7.46
C GLY A 38 -7.60 -14.99 -6.61
N ASN A 39 -6.32 -14.82 -6.31
CA ASN A 39 -5.78 -13.64 -5.62
C ASN A 39 -5.81 -12.38 -6.51
N VAL A 40 -6.85 -12.24 -7.34
CA VAL A 40 -7.02 -11.19 -8.35
C VAL A 40 -8.28 -10.41 -8.03
N LEU A 41 -8.08 -9.20 -7.52
CA LEU A 41 -9.14 -8.21 -7.35
C LEU A 41 -9.24 -7.37 -8.62
N ARG A 42 -10.39 -7.43 -9.30
CA ARG A 42 -10.71 -6.54 -10.43
C ARG A 42 -11.58 -5.40 -9.94
N THR A 43 -11.09 -4.17 -10.04
CA THR A 43 -11.83 -2.95 -9.67
C THR A 43 -12.10 -2.11 -10.91
N GLY A 44 -13.35 -1.69 -11.10
CA GLY A 44 -13.67 -0.66 -12.10
C GLY A 44 -13.27 0.71 -11.59
N VAL A 45 -12.66 1.53 -12.45
CA VAL A 45 -12.42 2.96 -12.22
C VAL A 45 -13.27 3.76 -13.20
N ARG A 46 -13.82 4.90 -12.74
CA ARG A 46 -14.71 5.73 -13.58
C ARG A 46 -13.93 6.71 -14.45
N GLU A 47 -12.75 7.13 -14.01
CA GLU A 47 -11.88 8.05 -14.74
C GLU A 47 -10.44 7.55 -14.73
N LYS A 48 -9.63 8.11 -15.62
CA LYS A 48 -8.20 7.86 -15.69
C LYS A 48 -7.50 8.60 -14.54
N TYR A 49 -6.55 7.94 -13.87
CA TYR A 49 -5.65 8.60 -12.92
C TYR A 49 -4.75 9.62 -13.65
N LYS A 50 -4.30 10.67 -12.95
CA LYS A 50 -3.41 11.69 -13.51
C LYS A 50 -1.93 11.32 -13.36
N SER A 51 -1.53 10.91 -12.16
CA SER A 51 -0.13 10.58 -11.84
C SER A 51 -0.07 9.52 -10.74
N LEU A 52 0.93 8.64 -10.79
CA LEU A 52 1.26 7.74 -9.68
C LEU A 52 2.43 8.26 -8.84
N ASP A 53 2.85 9.50 -9.04
CA ASP A 53 3.79 10.19 -8.15
C ASP A 53 3.02 10.79 -6.96
N PRO A 54 3.36 10.44 -5.71
CA PRO A 54 2.81 11.07 -4.52
C PRO A 54 2.76 12.61 -4.56
N ALA A 55 3.77 13.30 -5.12
CA ALA A 55 3.82 14.76 -5.19
C ALA A 55 2.76 15.38 -6.13
N HIS A 56 2.24 14.59 -7.06
CA HIS A 56 1.28 15.03 -8.10
C HIS A 56 -0.04 14.22 -8.08
N GLY A 57 -0.33 13.55 -6.96
CA GLY A 57 -1.52 12.73 -6.76
C GLY A 57 -2.73 13.53 -6.26
N GLN A 58 -3.16 14.59 -6.93
CA GLN A 58 -4.29 15.43 -6.47
C GLN A 58 -5.68 14.80 -6.58
N ASP A 59 -5.88 13.86 -7.51
CA ASP A 59 -7.20 13.26 -7.71
C ASP A 59 -7.40 11.97 -6.90
N TYR A 60 -8.67 11.60 -6.71
CA TYR A 60 -9.05 10.41 -5.97
C TYR A 60 -8.48 9.12 -6.58
N TYR A 61 -8.51 8.97 -7.90
CA TYR A 61 -8.09 7.74 -8.57
C TYR A 61 -6.58 7.53 -8.45
N SER A 62 -5.79 8.57 -8.69
CA SER A 62 -4.34 8.58 -8.41
C SER A 62 -4.05 8.15 -6.98
N ASN A 63 -4.70 8.77 -5.99
CA ASN A 63 -4.51 8.42 -4.57
C ASN A 63 -4.85 6.96 -4.24
N THR A 64 -5.88 6.39 -4.86
CA THR A 64 -6.22 4.97 -4.63
C THR A 64 -5.18 4.01 -5.18
N LEU A 65 -4.41 4.40 -6.19
CA LEU A 65 -3.32 3.61 -6.77
C LEU A 65 -2.00 3.87 -6.04
N ILE A 66 -1.69 5.12 -5.71
CA ILE A 66 -0.51 5.52 -4.94
C ILE A 66 -0.47 4.77 -3.60
N ARG A 67 -1.59 4.68 -2.88
CA ARG A 67 -1.68 3.95 -1.60
C ARG A 67 -1.38 2.44 -1.69
N ARG A 68 -1.30 1.87 -2.91
CA ARG A 68 -0.95 0.46 -3.13
C ARG A 68 0.55 0.26 -3.35
N ALA A 69 1.20 1.27 -3.93
CA ALA A 69 2.61 1.24 -4.30
C ALA A 69 3.50 1.93 -3.26
N TYR A 70 2.97 2.89 -2.51
CA TYR A 70 3.71 3.70 -1.56
C TYR A 70 3.06 3.67 -0.18
N GLU A 71 3.90 3.77 0.84
CA GLU A 71 3.50 3.80 2.24
C GLU A 71 4.14 5.01 2.94
N GLY A 72 3.52 5.46 4.03
CA GLY A 72 4.01 6.53 4.89
C GLY A 72 4.32 6.00 6.29
N LEU A 73 4.74 6.89 7.19
CA LEU A 73 4.99 6.53 8.58
C LEU A 73 3.74 5.98 9.27
N LEU A 74 2.58 6.57 8.97
CA LEU A 74 1.31 6.33 9.63
C LEU A 74 0.19 6.10 8.60
N GLU A 75 -0.87 5.43 9.03
CA GLU A 75 -2.10 5.27 8.27
C GLU A 75 -3.34 5.40 9.16
N TYR A 76 -4.53 5.30 8.56
CA TYR A 76 -5.77 5.15 9.32
C TYR A 76 -6.16 3.69 9.40
N HIS A 77 -6.52 3.25 10.60
CA HIS A 77 -7.09 1.93 10.81
C HIS A 77 -8.39 1.78 10.03
N TYR A 78 -8.44 0.80 9.12
CA TYR A 78 -9.52 0.70 8.14
C TYR A 78 -10.90 0.41 8.76
N LEU A 79 -10.97 -0.45 9.80
CA LEU A 79 -12.24 -0.85 10.45
C LEU A 79 -12.73 0.03 11.60
N LYS A 80 -11.86 0.81 12.25
CA LYS A 80 -12.24 1.48 13.51
C LYS A 80 -13.06 2.74 13.23
N ARG A 81 -14.10 2.95 14.05
CA ARG A 81 -14.93 4.16 14.08
C ARG A 81 -15.07 4.62 15.55
N PRO A 82 -14.73 5.87 15.90
CA PRO A 82 -14.17 6.94 15.06
C PRO A 82 -12.82 6.56 14.42
N TYR A 83 -12.38 7.31 13.40
CA TYR A 83 -11.11 7.04 12.72
C TYR A 83 -9.93 7.11 13.68
N VAL A 84 -9.05 6.11 13.62
CA VAL A 84 -7.87 6.00 14.49
C VAL A 84 -6.63 5.94 13.62
N ILE A 85 -5.62 6.74 13.94
CA ILE A 85 -4.30 6.69 13.29
C ILE A 85 -3.51 5.52 13.89
N GLU A 86 -2.82 4.76 13.05
CA GLU A 86 -1.93 3.68 13.47
C GLU A 86 -0.59 3.68 12.70
N PRO A 87 0.45 3.02 13.23
CA PRO A 87 1.75 2.93 12.56
C PRO A 87 1.71 2.04 11.31
N LEU A 88 2.29 2.52 10.20
CA LEU A 88 2.46 1.75 8.97
C LEU A 88 3.94 1.41 8.73
N LEU A 89 4.77 2.38 8.33
CA LEU A 89 6.23 2.18 8.25
C LEU A 89 6.94 2.48 9.57
N ALA A 90 6.29 3.20 10.48
CA ALA A 90 6.79 3.34 11.84
C ALA A 90 6.56 2.03 12.65
N GLU A 91 7.49 1.68 13.54
CA GLU A 91 7.36 0.54 14.46
C GLU A 91 6.26 0.76 15.51
N GLY A 92 5.98 2.03 15.81
CA GLY A 92 5.01 2.47 16.81
C GLY A 92 4.60 3.92 16.58
N MET A 93 3.69 4.43 17.41
CA MET A 93 3.40 5.86 17.45
C MET A 93 4.66 6.64 17.88
N PRO A 94 4.88 7.87 17.38
CA PRO A 94 6.08 8.62 17.69
C PRO A 94 6.15 8.98 19.18
N ALA A 95 7.37 9.03 19.71
CA ALA A 95 7.61 9.71 20.98
C ALA A 95 7.48 11.23 20.75
N VAL A 96 6.63 11.90 21.54
CA VAL A 96 6.37 13.34 21.44
C VAL A 96 7.04 14.06 22.61
N SER A 97 7.81 15.11 22.32
CA SER A 97 8.41 15.96 23.36
C SER A 97 7.35 16.69 24.19
N ARG A 98 7.72 17.11 25.41
CA ARG A 98 6.80 17.79 26.35
C ARG A 98 6.19 19.08 25.79
N ASP A 99 6.93 19.78 24.93
CA ASP A 99 6.47 21.00 24.26
C ASP A 99 5.61 20.72 23.02
N GLY A 100 5.42 19.46 22.62
CA GLY A 100 4.64 19.07 21.45
C GLY A 100 5.28 19.41 20.10
N LEU A 101 6.57 19.75 20.10
CA LEU A 101 7.29 20.20 18.89
C LEU A 101 8.05 19.08 18.18
N THR A 102 8.57 18.10 18.92
CA THR A 102 9.46 17.08 18.38
C THR A 102 8.78 15.72 18.41
N TYR A 103 8.74 15.06 17.26
CA TYR A 103 8.18 13.73 17.05
C TYR A 103 9.30 12.81 16.58
N THR A 104 9.60 11.79 17.38
CA THR A 104 10.63 10.79 17.06
C THR A 104 9.97 9.49 16.65
N PHE A 105 10.18 9.08 15.41
CA PHE A 105 9.69 7.84 14.84
C PHE A 105 10.83 6.83 14.77
N LYS A 106 10.53 5.60 15.21
CA LYS A 106 11.34 4.42 14.88
C LYS A 106 10.74 3.77 13.64
N ILE A 107 11.57 3.49 12.65
CA ILE A 107 11.16 2.93 11.34
C ILE A 107 11.40 1.43 11.37
N LYS A 108 10.45 0.67 10.84
CA LYS A 108 10.56 -0.79 10.73
C LYS A 108 11.80 -1.17 9.92
N GLN A 109 12.62 -2.04 10.51
CA GLN A 109 13.80 -2.59 9.83
C GLN A 109 13.41 -3.63 8.77
N GLY A 110 14.25 -3.78 7.75
CA GLY A 110 14.08 -4.80 6.70
C GLY A 110 12.99 -4.48 5.68
N VAL A 111 12.29 -3.35 5.79
CA VAL A 111 11.40 -2.85 4.71
C VAL A 111 12.27 -2.43 3.54
N ARG A 112 11.91 -2.84 2.33
CA ARG A 112 12.66 -2.52 1.10
C ARG A 112 11.76 -1.81 0.11
N PHE A 113 12.37 -0.94 -0.69
CA PHE A 113 11.72 -0.48 -1.91
C PHE A 113 11.51 -1.65 -2.87
N GLN A 114 10.51 -1.52 -3.73
CA GLN A 114 10.24 -2.48 -4.79
C GLN A 114 11.44 -2.59 -5.75
N ASP A 115 11.69 -3.80 -6.25
CA ASP A 115 12.70 -4.05 -7.28
C ASP A 115 12.42 -3.22 -8.54
N ASP A 116 13.41 -2.44 -8.97
CA ASP A 116 13.31 -1.56 -10.12
C ASP A 116 14.70 -1.24 -10.70
N LYS A 117 14.77 -0.93 -12.00
CA LYS A 117 16.00 -0.57 -12.73
C LYS A 117 16.68 0.72 -12.22
N ALA A 118 16.01 1.48 -11.36
CA ALA A 118 16.59 2.59 -10.62
C ALA A 118 17.69 2.18 -9.65
N PHE A 119 17.62 0.96 -9.12
CA PHE A 119 18.60 0.47 -8.17
C PHE A 119 19.71 -0.33 -8.85
N PRO A 120 20.90 -0.43 -8.23
CA PRO A 120 21.92 -1.37 -8.63
C PRO A 120 21.33 -2.79 -8.77
N ASP A 121 21.67 -3.45 -9.88
CA ASP A 121 21.19 -4.81 -10.24
C ASP A 121 19.67 -4.98 -10.29
N GLY A 122 18.92 -3.87 -10.34
CA GLY A 122 17.46 -3.90 -10.32
C GLY A 122 16.85 -4.28 -8.97
N LYS A 123 17.63 -4.24 -7.88
CA LYS A 123 17.21 -4.71 -6.56
C LYS A 123 16.97 -3.57 -5.59
N GLY A 124 15.73 -3.43 -5.14
CA GLY A 124 15.34 -2.37 -4.21
C GLY A 124 16.13 -2.48 -2.92
N ARG A 125 16.71 -1.37 -2.46
CA ARG A 125 17.44 -1.32 -1.19
C ARG A 125 16.50 -1.20 0.01
N GLU A 126 17.07 -1.35 1.20
CA GLU A 126 16.34 -1.08 2.44
C GLU A 126 15.93 0.39 2.53
N LEU A 127 14.71 0.62 3.04
CA LEU A 127 14.21 1.91 3.45
C LEU A 127 14.98 2.40 4.68
N VAL A 128 15.44 3.65 4.66
CA VAL A 128 16.11 4.29 5.80
C VAL A 128 15.50 5.66 6.10
N ALA A 129 15.76 6.19 7.29
CA ALA A 129 15.18 7.45 7.78
C ALA A 129 15.49 8.67 6.89
N SER A 130 16.65 8.68 6.22
CA SER A 130 17.00 9.74 5.27
C SER A 130 16.09 9.79 4.04
N ASP A 131 15.37 8.70 3.71
CA ASP A 131 14.40 8.70 2.61
C ASP A 131 13.17 9.57 2.95
N PHE A 132 12.76 9.63 4.22
CA PHE A 132 11.72 10.57 4.66
C PHE A 132 12.21 12.02 4.63
N VAL A 133 13.46 12.26 5.02
CA VAL A 133 14.09 13.58 4.89
C VAL A 133 14.09 14.03 3.43
N TYR A 134 14.50 13.15 2.51
CA TYR A 134 14.45 13.41 1.07
C TYR A 134 13.03 13.68 0.59
N SER A 135 12.08 12.80 0.93
CA SER A 135 10.70 12.90 0.46
C SER A 135 10.02 14.19 0.91
N PHE A 136 10.28 14.65 2.14
CA PHE A 136 9.68 15.88 2.67
C PHE A 136 10.33 17.14 2.09
N LYS A 137 11.64 17.09 1.83
CA LYS A 137 12.34 18.14 1.05
C LYS A 137 11.83 18.19 -0.39
N ARG A 138 11.60 17.04 -1.02
CA ARG A 138 11.06 16.96 -2.39
C ARG A 138 9.68 17.60 -2.47
N LEU A 139 8.84 17.35 -1.47
CA LEU A 139 7.53 18.01 -1.38
C LEU A 139 7.64 19.54 -1.26
N ALA A 140 8.72 20.04 -0.66
CA ALA A 140 9.01 21.46 -0.47
C ALA A 140 9.78 22.11 -1.63
N ASP A 141 10.37 21.32 -2.52
CA ASP A 141 11.22 21.80 -3.60
C ASP A 141 10.38 22.61 -4.61
N PRO A 142 10.65 23.91 -4.80
CA PRO A 142 9.91 24.72 -5.75
C PRO A 142 10.04 24.25 -7.21
N LYS A 143 11.10 23.50 -7.54
CA LYS A 143 11.31 22.93 -8.89
C LYS A 143 10.51 21.66 -9.12
N GLU A 144 10.20 20.93 -8.05
CA GLU A 144 9.25 19.81 -8.10
C GLU A 144 7.84 20.31 -8.40
N ALA A 145 7.50 21.53 -7.94
CA ALA A 145 6.17 22.11 -8.10
C ALA A 145 5.07 21.15 -7.58
N SER A 146 5.35 20.52 -6.44
CA SER A 146 4.45 19.58 -5.79
C SER A 146 3.09 20.22 -5.50
N GLU A 147 2.02 19.55 -5.92
CA GLU A 147 0.66 19.97 -5.62
C GLU A 147 0.31 19.67 -4.15
N GLY A 148 1.12 18.86 -3.46
CA GLY A 148 0.97 18.50 -2.05
C GLY A 148 1.72 19.39 -1.06
N TRP A 149 2.47 20.41 -1.51
CA TRP A 149 3.32 21.22 -0.62
C TRP A 149 2.58 21.82 0.59
N TRP A 150 1.32 22.24 0.41
CA TRP A 150 0.45 22.80 1.46
C TRP A 150 0.31 21.90 2.70
N VAL A 151 0.55 20.59 2.57
CA VAL A 151 0.53 19.63 3.67
C VAL A 151 1.62 19.93 4.70
N LEU A 152 2.78 20.44 4.29
CA LEU A 152 3.94 20.70 5.16
C LEU A 152 4.32 22.19 5.27
N ASP A 153 3.77 23.03 4.40
CA ASP A 153 4.04 24.47 4.36
C ASP A 153 3.86 25.15 5.73
N GLY A 154 4.93 25.80 6.20
CA GLY A 154 4.99 26.55 7.47
C GLY A 154 4.98 25.70 8.73
N LYS A 155 5.01 24.36 8.62
CA LYS A 155 4.85 23.45 9.77
C LYS A 155 6.17 22.91 10.32
N ILE A 156 7.20 22.80 9.48
CA ILE A 156 8.46 22.12 9.82
C ILE A 156 9.59 23.15 9.97
N ALA A 157 10.31 23.09 11.09
CA ALA A 157 11.36 24.06 11.40
C ALA A 157 12.46 24.05 10.32
N GLY A 158 12.74 25.20 9.68
CA GLY A 158 13.79 25.33 8.67
C GLY A 158 13.43 24.83 7.26
N LEU A 159 12.28 24.19 7.06
CA LEU A 159 11.94 23.60 5.76
C LEU A 159 11.54 24.67 4.73
N ASN A 160 10.78 25.68 5.16
CA ASN A 160 10.41 26.81 4.31
C ASN A 160 11.63 27.65 3.93
N GLU A 161 12.56 27.87 4.87
CA GLU A 161 13.82 28.56 4.62
C GLU A 161 14.68 27.78 3.61
N TRP A 162 14.73 26.46 3.73
CA TRP A 162 15.38 25.59 2.76
C TRP A 162 14.72 25.68 1.38
N ALA A 163 13.38 25.68 1.31
CA ALA A 163 12.64 25.80 0.05
C ALA A 163 12.90 27.16 -0.63
N GLU A 164 12.95 28.26 0.13
CA GLU A 164 13.27 29.58 -0.40
C GLU A 164 14.73 29.73 -0.82
N ALA A 165 15.66 29.01 -0.19
CA ALA A 165 17.03 28.89 -0.67
C ALA A 165 17.07 28.10 -2.00
N ALA A 166 16.38 26.95 -2.06
CA ALA A 166 16.30 26.10 -3.25
C ALA A 166 15.71 26.86 -4.45
N ARG A 167 14.70 27.73 -4.25
CA ARG A 167 14.10 28.58 -5.29
C ARG A 167 15.14 29.39 -6.08
N LYS A 168 16.19 29.85 -5.40
CA LYS A 168 17.24 30.74 -5.94
C LYS A 168 18.34 29.99 -6.69
N THR A 169 18.24 28.67 -6.77
CA THR A 169 19.22 27.79 -7.42
C THR A 169 18.58 27.02 -8.57
N ASP A 170 19.41 26.53 -9.49
CA ASP A 170 18.93 25.66 -10.58
C ASP A 170 18.56 24.27 -10.05
N LYS A 171 19.27 23.79 -9.03
CA LYS A 171 19.05 22.50 -8.37
C LYS A 171 19.12 22.67 -6.87
N ALA A 172 18.07 22.22 -6.17
CA ALA A 172 18.03 22.23 -4.72
C ALA A 172 19.14 21.35 -4.12
N ASP A 173 19.77 21.82 -3.04
CA ASP A 173 20.71 21.03 -2.26
C ASP A 173 19.94 20.14 -1.27
N TYR A 174 19.68 18.90 -1.68
CA TYR A 174 19.01 17.91 -0.84
C TYR A 174 19.87 17.44 0.35
N LEU A 175 21.18 17.69 0.35
CA LEU A 175 22.08 17.37 1.47
C LEU A 175 22.10 18.47 2.53
N ALA A 176 21.78 19.71 2.18
CA ALA A 176 21.70 20.82 3.12
C ALA A 176 20.79 20.49 4.32
N PRO A 177 21.24 20.64 5.57
CA PRO A 177 20.46 20.25 6.74
C PRO A 177 19.21 21.11 6.88
N VAL A 178 18.12 20.49 7.36
CA VAL A 178 16.88 21.16 7.74
C VAL A 178 16.64 20.86 9.21
N ALA A 179 16.55 21.90 10.05
CA ALA A 179 16.48 21.74 11.50
C ALA A 179 15.32 20.80 11.95
N GLY A 180 14.22 20.83 11.20
CA GLY A 180 12.99 20.07 11.41
C GLY A 180 12.97 18.67 10.80
N LEU A 181 13.99 18.27 10.04
CA LEU A 181 14.06 16.96 9.37
C LEU A 181 15.42 16.34 9.67
N GLN A 182 15.45 15.35 10.57
CA GLN A 182 16.69 14.70 10.96
C GLN A 182 16.56 13.18 10.87
N ALA A 183 17.67 12.55 10.50
CA ALA A 183 17.85 11.10 10.51
C ALA A 183 19.17 10.80 11.24
N PRO A 184 19.19 10.84 12.59
CA PRO A 184 20.41 10.60 13.37
C PRO A 184 21.01 9.20 13.16
N ASP A 185 20.19 8.24 12.74
CA ASP A 185 20.60 6.90 12.32
C ASP A 185 19.64 6.38 11.23
N ALA A 186 19.91 5.17 10.72
CA ALA A 186 19.17 4.58 9.60
C ALA A 186 17.68 4.32 9.89
N HIS A 187 17.28 4.18 11.15
CA HIS A 187 15.91 3.78 11.52
C HIS A 187 15.24 4.74 12.50
N THR A 188 15.79 5.94 12.66
CA THR A 188 15.23 6.99 13.50
C THR A 188 14.99 8.24 12.66
N PHE A 189 13.72 8.61 12.50
CA PHE A 189 13.34 9.87 11.87
C PHE A 189 12.82 10.84 12.93
N VAL A 190 13.36 12.06 12.93
CA VAL A 190 12.95 13.12 13.86
C VAL A 190 12.35 14.27 13.06
N LEU A 191 11.09 14.55 13.36
CA LEU A 191 10.32 15.66 12.83
C LEU A 191 10.19 16.73 13.91
N LYS A 192 10.70 17.93 13.67
CA LYS A 192 10.52 19.08 14.57
C LYS A 192 9.69 20.19 13.90
N LEU A 193 8.63 20.57 14.58
CA LEU A 193 7.67 21.56 14.12
C LEU A 193 8.06 22.98 14.50
N THR A 194 7.51 23.95 13.77
CA THR A 194 7.62 25.39 14.08
C THR A 194 6.81 25.79 15.31
N LYS A 195 5.68 25.12 15.53
CA LYS A 195 4.77 25.31 16.67
C LYS A 195 4.00 24.00 16.96
N PRO A 196 3.43 23.83 18.17
CA PRO A 196 2.66 22.63 18.47
C PRO A 196 1.46 22.52 17.52
N ASN A 197 1.29 21.35 16.91
CA ASN A 197 0.20 21.11 15.96
C ASN A 197 -0.39 19.71 16.20
N PRO A 198 -1.56 19.58 16.85
CA PRO A 198 -2.18 18.28 17.11
C PRO A 198 -2.61 17.56 15.83
N LEU A 199 -2.74 18.26 14.70
CA LEU A 199 -3.16 17.70 13.42
C LEU A 199 -2.00 17.18 12.57
N ILE A 200 -0.75 17.29 13.03
CA ILE A 200 0.40 16.88 12.22
C ILE A 200 0.34 15.39 11.87
N LEU A 201 -0.07 14.53 12.81
CA LEU A 201 -0.14 13.08 12.56
C LEU A 201 -1.15 12.74 11.47
N HIS A 202 -2.25 13.49 11.37
CA HIS A 202 -3.22 13.34 10.28
C HIS A 202 -2.59 13.71 8.93
N SER A 203 -1.76 14.76 8.89
CA SER A 203 -1.03 15.15 7.67
C SER A 203 -0.08 14.04 7.22
N LEU A 204 0.55 13.33 8.17
CA LEU A 204 1.45 12.20 7.91
C LEU A 204 0.74 10.91 7.46
N THR A 205 -0.60 10.89 7.41
CA THR A 205 -1.38 9.79 6.80
C THR A 205 -1.75 10.07 5.33
N MET A 206 -1.42 11.26 4.82
CA MET A 206 -1.75 11.66 3.47
C MET A 206 -0.74 11.07 2.47
N PRO A 207 -1.18 10.65 1.27
CA PRO A 207 -0.29 10.07 0.27
C PRO A 207 0.90 10.97 -0.10
N TYR A 208 0.74 12.30 -0.06
CA TYR A 208 1.83 13.27 -0.27
C TYR A 208 3.03 13.08 0.66
N THR A 209 2.82 12.50 1.83
CA THR A 209 3.86 12.26 2.85
C THR A 209 4.40 10.83 2.82
N ASN A 210 3.99 10.03 1.84
CA ASN A 210 4.57 8.70 1.62
C ASN A 210 6.03 8.82 1.19
N VAL A 211 6.82 7.81 1.54
CA VAL A 211 8.23 7.78 1.19
C VAL A 211 8.43 7.38 -0.27
N VAL A 212 9.35 8.06 -0.95
CA VAL A 212 9.76 7.74 -2.33
C VAL A 212 11.25 7.40 -2.38
N ALA A 213 11.64 6.51 -3.30
CA ALA A 213 13.04 6.21 -3.56
C ALA A 213 13.69 7.33 -4.37
N HIS A 214 14.68 8.02 -3.82
CA HIS A 214 15.37 9.11 -4.51
C HIS A 214 16.06 8.64 -5.80
N GLU A 215 16.50 7.39 -5.87
CA GLU A 215 17.08 6.77 -7.06
C GLU A 215 16.06 6.70 -8.21
N ALA A 216 14.83 6.30 -7.90
CA ALA A 216 13.78 6.20 -8.90
C ALA A 216 13.35 7.58 -9.38
N VAL A 217 13.22 8.55 -8.46
CA VAL A 217 12.95 9.95 -8.82
C VAL A 217 14.07 10.49 -9.72
N ALA A 218 15.33 10.29 -9.36
CA ALA A 218 16.48 10.76 -10.14
C ALA A 218 16.56 10.10 -11.52
N ARG A 219 16.24 8.81 -11.62
CA ARG A 219 16.28 8.06 -12.88
C ARG A 219 15.16 8.46 -13.84
N TYR A 220 13.93 8.49 -13.35
CA TYR A 220 12.76 8.67 -14.21
C TYR A 220 12.37 10.15 -14.38
N GLY A 221 12.78 11.01 -13.46
CA GLY A 221 12.49 12.45 -13.52
C GLY A 221 10.99 12.70 -13.75
N LYS A 222 10.67 13.39 -14.84
CA LYS A 222 9.28 13.72 -15.21
C LYS A 222 8.40 12.48 -15.47
N GLU A 223 9.00 11.34 -15.79
CA GLU A 223 8.27 10.09 -16.05
C GLU A 223 8.03 9.28 -14.77
N PHE A 224 8.53 9.71 -13.60
CA PHE A 224 8.40 8.98 -12.33
C PHE A 224 6.94 8.61 -12.00
N GLY A 225 5.98 9.48 -12.34
CA GLY A 225 4.55 9.20 -12.19
C GLY A 225 4.00 8.03 -13.02
N SER A 226 4.77 7.49 -13.97
CA SER A 226 4.46 6.27 -14.73
C SER A 226 5.33 5.07 -14.33
N HIS A 227 6.31 5.29 -13.44
CA HIS A 227 7.24 4.29 -12.92
C HIS A 227 7.23 4.32 -11.39
N PRO A 228 6.09 3.96 -10.75
CA PRO A 228 5.98 4.08 -9.31
C PRO A 228 6.89 3.06 -8.62
N VAL A 229 7.77 3.55 -7.75
CA VAL A 229 8.71 2.74 -6.97
C VAL A 229 8.62 3.16 -5.50
N GLY A 230 7.83 2.42 -4.73
CA GLY A 230 7.65 2.64 -3.29
C GLY A 230 7.93 1.37 -2.50
N THR A 231 7.42 1.31 -1.27
CA THR A 231 7.55 0.15 -0.35
C THR A 231 6.27 -0.67 -0.26
N GLY A 232 5.19 -0.23 -0.92
CA GLY A 232 3.87 -0.80 -0.77
C GLY A 232 3.74 -2.23 -1.33
N PRO A 233 2.67 -2.94 -0.98
CA PRO A 233 2.49 -4.35 -1.30
C PRO A 233 2.24 -4.64 -2.78
N PHE A 234 1.95 -3.63 -3.61
CA PHE A 234 1.70 -3.80 -5.03
C PHE A 234 2.62 -2.93 -5.87
N ARG A 235 3.15 -3.51 -6.96
CA ARG A 235 3.89 -2.79 -8.00
C ARG A 235 3.05 -2.67 -9.26
N LEU A 236 3.33 -1.65 -10.05
CA LEU A 236 2.76 -1.51 -11.38
C LEU A 236 3.40 -2.56 -12.31
N ASP A 237 2.60 -3.51 -12.80
CA ASP A 237 3.06 -4.54 -13.74
C ASP A 237 2.97 -4.07 -15.19
N SER A 238 1.83 -3.51 -15.58
CA SER A 238 1.61 -2.97 -16.92
C SER A 238 0.58 -1.86 -16.93
N LEU A 239 0.73 -0.92 -17.87
CA LEU A 239 -0.25 0.09 -18.20
C LEU A 239 -0.75 -0.15 -19.61
N THR A 240 -2.01 -0.53 -19.74
CA THR A 240 -2.68 -0.55 -21.03
C THR A 240 -3.37 0.80 -21.21
N PRO A 241 -3.04 1.60 -22.24
CA PRO A 241 -3.79 2.80 -22.55
C PRO A 241 -5.27 2.45 -22.73
N LEU A 242 -6.16 3.28 -22.20
CA LEU A 242 -7.59 3.15 -22.47
C LEU A 242 -7.80 3.18 -23.99
N GLN A 243 -8.42 2.14 -24.54
CA GLN A 243 -8.87 2.16 -25.93
C GLN A 243 -9.87 3.33 -26.06
N ALA A 244 -9.66 4.20 -27.04
CA ALA A 244 -10.66 5.18 -27.41
C ALA A 244 -11.94 4.41 -27.77
N ILE A 245 -13.04 4.74 -27.10
CA ILE A 245 -14.37 4.23 -27.42
C ILE A 245 -14.85 4.93 -28.70
#